data_AF-A0A2D9Z0V7-F1
#
_entry.id   AF-A0A2D9Z0V7-F1
#
_cell.length_a   1.000
_cell.length_b   1.000
_cell.length_c   1.000
_cell.angle_alpha   90.00
_cell.angle_beta   90.00
_cell.angle_gamma   90.00
#
_symmetry.space_group_name_H-M   'P 1'
#
loop_
_entity.id
_entity.type
_entity.pdbx_description
1 polymer ?
#
loop_
_entity_poly.entity_id
_entity_poly.type
_entity_poly.pdbx_seq_one_letter_code
_entity_poly.pdbx_strand_id
1 'polypeptide(L)'
;MLTTPIIVLGTLALFLCIAGVLEFQNHQLSLNTIPLRIHVNGTRGKSSVTRLIAAGLREGGLRTFAKTTGTAPRVIDADGKDRIIHRLGLPSIGEQVRLLKYFASEKPDVVVMECMAV
;
A
#
# COMPACT_ATOMS: atom_id res chain seq x y z
N MET A 1 -33.69 -15.39 -28.87
CA MET A 1 -32.71 -14.30 -29.10
C MET A 1 -32.16 -13.67 -27.82
N LEU A 2 -32.85 -13.75 -26.66
CA LEU A 2 -32.33 -13.23 -25.38
C LEU A 2 -31.44 -14.20 -24.57
N THR A 3 -31.44 -15.50 -24.88
CA THR A 3 -30.68 -16.50 -24.09
C THR A 3 -29.16 -16.35 -24.21
N THR A 4 -28.66 -16.12 -25.43
CA THR A 4 -27.24 -15.92 -25.70
C THR A 4 -26.63 -14.72 -24.95
N PRO A 5 -27.22 -13.50 -24.97
CA PRO A 5 -26.67 -12.37 -24.22
C PRO A 5 -26.73 -12.58 -22.70
N ILE A 6 -27.74 -13.28 -22.16
CA ILE A 6 -27.83 -13.59 -20.73
C ILE A 6 -26.69 -14.53 -20.30
N ILE A 7 -26.39 -15.56 -21.10
CA ILE A 7 -25.29 -16.49 -20.80
C ILE A 7 -23.94 -15.78 -20.87
N VAL A 8 -23.72 -14.94 -21.88
CA VAL A 8 -22.48 -14.16 -22.02
C VAL A 8 -22.30 -13.21 -20.84
N LEU A 9 -23.34 -12.46 -20.47
CA LEU A 9 -23.25 -11.53 -19.35
C LEU A 9 -23.07 -12.26 -18.01
N GLY A 10 -23.78 -13.37 -17.80
CA GLY A 10 -23.68 -14.18 -16.58
C GLY A 10 -22.30 -14.79 -16.41
N THR A 11 -21.71 -15.32 -17.48
CA THR A 11 -20.35 -15.88 -17.45
C THR A 11 -19.29 -14.81 -17.22
N LEU A 12 -19.40 -13.66 -17.88
CA LEU A 12 -18.49 -12.52 -17.65
C LEU A 12 -18.59 -11.99 -16.21
N ALA A 13 -19.81 -11.82 -15.70
CA ALA A 13 -20.03 -11.37 -14.33
C ALA A 13 -19.43 -12.35 -13.32
N LEU A 14 -19.66 -13.66 -13.50
CA LEU A 14 -19.07 -14.69 -12.64
C LEU A 14 -17.54 -14.66 -12.66
N PHE A 15 -16.94 -14.53 -13.85
CA PHE A 15 -15.49 -14.41 -13.99
C PHE A 15 -14.93 -13.19 -13.25
N LEU A 16 -15.55 -12.02 -13.39
CA LEU A 16 -15.15 -10.80 -12.69
C LEU A 16 -15.30 -10.94 -11.17
N CYS A 17 -16.37 -11.57 -10.68
CA CYS A 17 -16.55 -11.84 -9.26
C CYS A 17 -15.42 -12.74 -8.72
N ILE A 18 -15.08 -13.82 -9.43
CA ILE A 18 -13.97 -14.70 -9.03
C ILE A 18 -12.65 -13.94 -9.01
N ALA A 19 -12.36 -13.16 -10.05
CA ALA A 19 -11.14 -12.36 -10.12
C ALA A 19 -11.05 -11.36 -8.95
N GLY A 20 -12.15 -10.67 -8.63
CA GLY A 20 -12.21 -9.74 -7.50
C GLY A 20 -12.00 -10.42 -6.14
N VAL A 21 -12.55 -11.62 -5.94
CA VAL A 21 -12.33 -12.40 -4.71
C VAL A 21 -10.85 -12.79 -4.58
N LEU A 22 -10.23 -13.25 -5.67
CA LEU A 22 -8.80 -13.62 -5.67
C LEU A 22 -7.89 -12.42 -5.39
N GLU A 23 -8.19 -11.26 -5.98
CA GLU A 23 -7.45 -10.02 -5.71
C GLU A 23 -7.58 -9.61 -4.23
N PHE A 24 -8.81 -9.63 -3.69
CA PHE A 24 -9.07 -9.29 -2.30
C PHE A 24 -8.32 -10.22 -1.33
N GLN A 25 -8.34 -11.52 -1.57
CA GLN A 25 -7.62 -12.50 -0.75
C GLN A 25 -6.11 -12.25 -0.78
N ASN A 26 -5.54 -12.02 -1.97
CA ASN A 26 -4.10 -11.72 -2.12
C ASN A 26 -3.70 -10.42 -1.40
N HIS A 27 -4.55 -9.40 -1.46
CA HIS A 27 -4.32 -8.17 -0.72
C HIS A 27 -4.37 -8.40 0.78
N GLN A 28 -5.37 -9.16 1.27
CA GLN A 28 -5.51 -9.46 2.68
C GLN A 28 -4.32 -10.26 3.22
N LEU A 29 -3.78 -11.21 2.44
CA LEU A 29 -2.54 -11.90 2.80
C LEU A 29 -1.38 -10.91 2.99
N SER A 30 -1.21 -9.97 2.07
CA SER A 30 -0.17 -8.93 2.17
C SER A 30 -0.36 -8.07 3.43
N LEU A 31 -1.60 -7.71 3.76
CA LEU A 31 -1.91 -6.94 4.97
C LEU A 31 -1.63 -7.73 6.26
N ASN A 32 -1.93 -9.02 6.27
CA ASN A 32 -1.74 -9.90 7.44
C ASN A 32 -0.25 -10.17 7.72
N THR A 33 0.62 -10.08 6.71
CA THR A 33 2.08 -10.20 6.91
C THR A 33 2.74 -9.00 7.58
N ILE A 34 2.03 -7.88 7.76
CA ILE A 34 2.55 -6.65 8.36
C ILE A 34 1.91 -6.47 9.75
N PRO A 35 2.60 -6.86 10.84
CA PRO A 35 2.02 -6.93 12.18
C PRO A 35 1.54 -5.57 12.69
N LEU A 36 2.36 -4.53 12.50
CA LEU A 36 2.03 -3.17 12.92
C LEU A 36 1.98 -2.23 11.71
N ARG A 37 0.85 -1.56 11.54
CA ARG A 37 0.63 -0.57 10.48
C ARG A 37 0.23 0.75 11.12
N ILE A 38 1.09 1.75 10.99
CA ILE A 38 0.88 3.09 11.54
C ILE A 38 0.47 4.02 10.41
N HIS A 39 -0.67 4.70 10.57
CA HIS A 39 -1.16 5.67 9.60
C HIS A 39 -1.02 7.09 10.17
N VAL A 40 -0.24 7.93 9.50
CA VAL A 40 0.04 9.31 9.93
C VAL A 40 -0.84 10.26 9.14
N ASN A 41 -1.86 10.80 9.79
CA ASN A 41 -2.78 11.78 9.21
C ASN A 41 -2.59 13.18 9.84
N GLY A 42 -3.15 14.21 9.19
CA GLY A 42 -3.07 15.61 9.64
C GLY A 42 -2.97 16.62 8.49
N THR A 43 -3.12 17.90 8.79
CA THR A 43 -3.05 18.97 7.78
C THR A 43 -1.60 19.32 7.42
N ARG A 44 -0.71 19.40 8.41
CA ARG A 44 0.71 19.78 8.25
C ARG A 44 1.63 18.79 8.98
N GLY A 45 2.90 18.75 8.60
CA GLY A 45 3.95 17.99 9.30
C GLY A 45 3.93 16.46 9.13
N LYS A 46 2.93 15.89 8.44
CA LYS A 46 2.80 14.44 8.25
C LYS A 46 4.07 13.76 7.73
N SER A 47 4.70 14.29 6.69
CA SER A 47 5.92 13.69 6.12
C SER A 47 7.10 13.72 7.10
N SER A 48 7.20 14.76 7.94
CA SER A 48 8.26 14.85 8.96
C SER A 48 7.98 13.88 10.11
N VAL A 49 6.74 13.83 10.60
CA VAL A 49 6.30 12.90 11.64
C VAL A 49 6.47 11.45 11.20
N THR A 50 6.11 11.13 9.95
CA THR A 50 6.30 9.79 9.37
C THR A 50 7.77 9.38 9.38
N ARG A 51 8.68 10.28 9.00
CA ARG A 51 10.12 10.03 9.05
C ARG A 51 10.62 9.80 10.47
N LEU A 52 10.20 10.63 11.42
CA LEU A 52 10.61 10.54 12.83
C LEU A 52 10.12 9.23 13.48
N ILE A 53 8.85 8.87 13.29
CA ILE A 53 8.29 7.61 13.80
C ILE A 53 9.08 6.43 13.20
N ALA A 54 9.28 6.41 11.89
CA ALA A 54 9.99 5.32 11.23
C ALA A 54 11.45 5.20 11.68
N ALA A 55 12.13 6.33 11.87
CA ALA A 55 13.51 6.35 12.38
C ALA A 55 13.58 5.84 13.82
N GLY A 56 12.71 6.31 14.71
CA GLY A 56 12.67 5.86 16.10
C GLY A 56 12.38 4.36 16.22
N LEU A 57 11.48 3.82 15.39
CA LEU A 57 11.21 2.38 15.39
C LEU A 57 12.40 1.55 14.87
N ARG A 58 13.14 2.04 13.85
CA ARG A 58 14.36 1.39 13.38
C ARG A 58 15.47 1.39 14.43
N GLU A 59 15.71 2.54 15.07
CA GLU A 59 16.66 2.63 16.19
C GLU A 59 16.24 1.76 17.38
N GLY A 60 14.93 1.51 17.54
CA GLY A 60 14.37 0.54 18.47
C GLY A 60 14.51 -0.92 18.05
N GLY A 61 15.21 -1.22 16.95
CA GLY A 61 15.48 -2.58 16.47
C GLY A 61 14.38 -3.21 15.61
N LEU A 62 13.33 -2.45 15.22
CA LEU A 62 12.24 -2.95 14.39
C LEU A 62 12.51 -2.70 12.90
N ARG A 63 12.35 -3.73 12.08
CA ARG A 63 12.47 -3.66 10.61
C ARG A 63 11.30 -2.83 10.05
N THR A 64 11.54 -1.53 9.90
CA THR A 64 10.48 -0.55 9.63
C THR A 64 10.62 0.09 8.26
N PHE A 65 9.55 0.02 7.48
CA PHE A 65 9.42 0.73 6.21
C PHE A 65 8.48 1.92 6.36
N ALA A 66 8.70 2.96 5.55
CA ALA A 66 7.80 4.10 5.55
C ALA A 66 7.56 4.69 4.16
N LYS A 67 6.40 5.33 4.01
CA LYS A 67 5.99 6.03 2.78
C LYS A 67 5.58 7.45 3.12
N THR A 68 6.21 8.42 2.45
CA THR A 68 5.78 9.82 2.49
C THR A 68 5.27 10.28 1.14
N THR A 69 4.39 11.28 1.16
CA THR A 69 3.57 11.72 0.02
C THR A 69 3.64 13.23 -0.20
N GLY A 70 4.66 13.89 0.36
CA GLY A 70 4.94 15.32 0.15
C GLY A 70 5.30 15.63 -1.31
N THR A 71 6.14 16.66 -1.55
CA THR A 71 6.46 17.16 -2.90
C THR A 71 6.83 16.07 -3.91
N ALA A 72 7.58 15.05 -3.47
CA ALA A 72 7.78 13.83 -4.22
C ALA A 72 7.43 12.62 -3.33
N PRO A 73 6.69 11.62 -3.86
CA PRO A 73 6.44 10.37 -3.14
C PRO A 73 7.76 9.65 -2.87
N ARG A 74 7.98 9.23 -1.62
CA ARG A 74 9.23 8.64 -1.17
C ARG A 74 9.01 7.40 -0.32
N VAL A 75 9.85 6.39 -0.51
CA VAL A 75 9.92 5.18 0.31
C VAL A 75 11.19 5.23 1.13
N ILE A 76 11.07 4.94 2.42
CA ILE A 76 12.19 4.78 3.32
C ILE A 76 12.26 3.30 3.66
N ASP A 77 13.36 2.66 3.28
CA ASP A 77 13.55 1.22 3.49
C ASP A 77 13.99 0.91 4.94
N ALA A 78 14.18 -0.38 5.22
CA ALA A 78 14.63 -0.87 6.53
C ALA A 78 16.01 -0.34 6.93
N ASP A 79 16.87 0.03 5.97
CA ASP A 79 18.18 0.65 6.21
C ASP A 79 18.07 2.17 6.43
N GLY A 80 16.85 2.72 6.36
CA GLY A 80 16.60 4.16 6.47
C GLY A 80 16.91 4.96 5.20
N LYS A 81 17.18 4.32 4.05
CA LYS A 81 17.45 5.02 2.80
C LYS A 81 16.15 5.57 2.21
N ASP A 82 16.10 6.90 2.04
CA ASP A 82 14.97 7.61 1.44
C ASP A 82 15.10 7.64 -0.10
N ARG A 83 14.31 6.81 -0.77
CA ARG A 83 14.28 6.66 -2.24
C ARG A 83 13.04 7.32 -2.81
N ILE A 84 13.23 8.09 -3.88
CA ILE A 84 12.12 8.70 -4.63
C ILE A 84 11.40 7.60 -5.42
N ILE A 85 10.07 7.60 -5.39
CA ILE A 85 9.25 6.80 -6.30
C ILE A 85 9.02 7.63 -7.56
N HIS A 86 9.54 7.15 -8.69
CA HIS A 86 9.19 7.72 -9.98
C HIS A 86 7.75 7.34 -10.33
N ARG A 87 6.88 8.34 -10.51
CA ARG A 87 5.50 8.12 -10.94
C ARG A 87 5.33 8.52 -12.41
N LEU A 88 4.63 7.69 -13.17
CA LEU A 88 4.26 7.95 -14.57
C LEU A 88 2.85 8.56 -14.73
N GLY A 89 2.05 8.63 -13.66
CA GLY A 89 0.66 9.11 -13.68
C GLY A 89 0.25 9.81 -12.39
N LEU A 90 -1.03 10.02 -12.11
CA LEU A 90 -1.52 10.69 -10.90
C LEU A 90 -1.42 9.81 -9.62
N PRO A 91 -1.45 10.42 -8.41
CA PRO A 91 -1.65 9.71 -7.14
C PRO A 91 -2.93 8.85 -7.19
N SER A 92 -2.80 7.58 -6.79
CA SER A 92 -3.92 6.64 -6.77
C SER A 92 -3.79 5.66 -5.61
N ILE A 93 -4.93 5.18 -5.10
CA ILE A 93 -4.98 4.13 -4.08
C ILE A 93 -4.28 2.85 -4.56
N GLY A 94 -4.33 2.55 -5.87
CA GLY A 94 -3.61 1.42 -6.46
C GLY A 94 -2.08 1.47 -6.27
N GLU A 95 -1.48 2.67 -6.15
CA GLU A 95 -0.06 2.80 -5.75
C GLU A 95 0.15 2.26 -4.35
N GLN A 96 -0.72 2.61 -3.39
CA GLN A 96 -0.59 2.15 -2.01
C GLN A 96 -0.76 0.64 -1.89
N VAL A 97 -1.72 0.05 -2.62
CA VAL A 97 -1.93 -1.41 -2.66
C VAL A 97 -0.67 -2.12 -3.15
N ARG A 98 -0.07 -1.65 -4.26
CA ARG A 98 1.19 -2.21 -4.79
C ARG A 98 2.35 -2.03 -3.83
N LEU A 99 2.43 -0.88 -3.18
CA LEU A 99 3.51 -0.59 -2.23
C LEU A 99 3.41 -1.44 -0.96
N LEU A 100 2.20 -1.64 -0.43
CA LEU A 100 1.97 -2.54 0.69
C LEU A 100 2.32 -3.98 0.33
N LYS A 101 2.04 -4.42 -0.90
CA LYS A 101 2.48 -5.73 -1.39
C LYS A 101 4.01 -5.85 -1.45
N TYR A 102 4.70 -4.81 -1.90
CA TYR A 102 6.16 -4.75 -1.86
C TYR A 102 6.70 -4.80 -0.42
N PHE A 103 6.14 -3.99 0.49
CA PHE A 103 6.52 -4.04 1.90
C PHE A 103 6.26 -5.41 2.50
N ALA A 104 5.11 -6.03 2.26
CA ALA A 104 4.81 -7.39 2.70
C ALA A 104 5.87 -8.41 2.28
N SER A 105 6.39 -8.33 1.04
CA SER A 105 7.46 -9.23 0.58
C SER A 105 8.79 -9.05 1.32
N GLU A 106 9.02 -7.88 1.92
CA GLU A 106 10.20 -7.57 2.73
C GLU A 106 10.08 -8.02 4.20
N LYS A 107 8.93 -8.61 4.58
CA LYS A 107 8.62 -9.10 5.94
C LYS A 107 8.94 -8.08 7.06
N PRO A 108 8.36 -6.87 7.02
CA PRO A 108 8.61 -5.83 8.00
C PRO A 108 7.88 -6.11 9.30
N ASP A 109 8.46 -5.64 10.41
CA ASP A 109 7.77 -5.60 11.70
C ASP A 109 6.72 -4.47 11.71
N VAL A 110 7.08 -3.33 11.09
CA VAL A 110 6.26 -2.12 11.09
C VAL A 110 6.26 -1.44 9.71
N VAL A 111 5.10 -0.93 9.32
CA VAL A 111 4.96 -0.01 8.18
C VAL A 111 4.33 1.30 8.64
N VAL A 112 4.96 2.43 8.31
CA VAL A 112 4.47 3.78 8.60
C VAL A 112 4.05 4.49 7.32
N MET A 113 2.76 4.78 7.17
CA MET A 113 2.20 5.37 5.97
C MET A 113 1.71 6.78 6.25
N GLU A 114 2.21 7.76 5.52
CA GLU A 114 1.57 9.07 5.43
C GLU A 114 0.20 8.94 4.73
N CYS A 115 -0.80 9.62 5.28
CA CYS A 115 -2.12 9.74 4.68
C CYS A 115 -2.04 10.46 3.32
N MET A 116 -2.51 9.78 2.27
CA MET A 116 -2.80 10.40 0.98
C MET A 116 -4.28 10.78 0.94
N ALA A 117 -4.54 12.08 0.79
CA ALA A 117 -5.83 12.55 0.31
C ALA A 117 -5.77 12.53 -1.23
N VAL A 118 -6.39 11.51 -1.83
CA VAL A 118 -6.60 11.36 -3.27
C VAL A 118 -8.08 11.41 -3.58
#